data_AF-A0A4W3I868-F1
#
_entry.id   AF-A0A4W3I868-F1
#
_cell.length_a   1.000
_cell.length_b   1.000
_cell.length_c   1.000
_cell.angle_alpha   90.00
_cell.angle_beta   90.00
_cell.angle_gamma   90.00
#
_symmetry.space_group_name_H-M   'P 1'
#
loop_
_entity.id
_entity.type
_entity.pdbx_description
1 polymer ?
#
loop_
_entity_poly.entity_id
_entity_poly.type
_entity_poly.pdbx_seq_one_letter_code
_entity_poly.pdbx_strand_id
1 'polypeptide(L)'
;MDTRTATAELGWTAYPASGWEEVSGYDENLNTIRTYQVCNVFESNQNNWLWTTFINRRGAQRLYVEMRFTVRDCSSIPNVPGSCKETFNLYYYETDSGLTIKGAALWTEMPYLKVDTIAADESFSQVDFGGRLMKVNTEVRSFGPLSKNGFYLAFQDYGACMSLLSVRVFFKTCPSVIQNYAVFSETMTGTESTSLVIAKGTCVPFAKEVDAPIKLYCNGDGEWMVPIGSCTCKAGYEPEKGVACKGGSTRVDYRNFFFSFFPPPFPSKRRSAVEEDILRG
;
A
#
# COMPACT_ATOMS: atom_id res chain seq x y z
N MET A 1 -6.42 -6.41 1.97
CA MET A 1 -6.99 -7.51 2.79
C MET A 1 -5.84 -8.35 3.29
N ASP A 2 -5.84 -8.78 4.55
CA ASP A 2 -4.78 -9.65 5.08
C ASP A 2 -5.37 -10.63 6.11
N THR A 3 -5.42 -11.92 5.76
CA THR A 3 -6.02 -12.94 6.62
C THR A 3 -5.19 -13.25 7.87
N ARG A 4 -3.91 -12.86 7.93
CA ARG A 4 -3.08 -13.07 9.15
C ARG A 4 -3.55 -12.24 10.33
N THR A 5 -4.16 -11.10 10.03
CA THR A 5 -4.67 -10.17 11.06
C THR A 5 -6.09 -10.50 11.52
N ALA A 6 -6.71 -11.52 10.91
CA ALA A 6 -8.07 -11.91 11.27
C ALA A 6 -8.07 -12.70 12.58
N THR A 7 -8.79 -12.16 13.58
CA THR A 7 -8.97 -12.79 14.89
C THR A 7 -10.29 -13.56 15.00
N ALA A 8 -11.14 -13.49 13.98
CA ALA A 8 -12.44 -14.15 13.87
C ALA A 8 -12.53 -14.95 12.55
N GLU A 9 -13.65 -15.65 12.36
CA GLU A 9 -13.94 -16.39 11.12
C GLU A 9 -13.78 -15.50 9.88
N LEU A 10 -13.14 -16.03 8.85
CA LEU A 10 -12.86 -15.27 7.63
C LEU A 10 -14.11 -15.06 6.77
N GLY A 11 -15.13 -15.90 6.96
CA GLY A 11 -16.43 -15.82 6.28
C GLY A 11 -16.34 -16.13 4.79
N TRP A 12 -15.34 -16.91 4.36
CA TRP A 12 -15.20 -17.34 2.99
C TRP A 12 -16.17 -18.49 2.71
N THR A 13 -16.60 -18.61 1.45
CA THR A 13 -17.59 -19.62 1.06
C THR A 13 -16.88 -20.78 0.38
N ALA A 14 -17.08 -22.00 0.88
CA ALA A 14 -16.57 -23.22 0.26
C ALA A 14 -17.67 -23.94 -0.54
N TYR A 15 -17.30 -24.56 -1.66
CA TYR A 15 -18.18 -25.44 -2.43
C TYR A 15 -17.41 -26.57 -3.14
N PRO A 16 -17.88 -27.82 -3.07
CA PRO A 16 -18.93 -28.29 -2.18
C PRO A 16 -18.54 -28.07 -0.71
N ALA A 17 -19.50 -28.15 0.22
CA ALA A 17 -19.21 -27.98 1.65
C ALA A 17 -18.22 -29.04 2.19
N SER A 18 -18.04 -30.16 1.48
CA SER A 18 -17.05 -31.20 1.76
C SER A 18 -15.65 -30.93 1.15
N GLY A 19 -15.46 -29.80 0.48
CA GLY A 19 -14.20 -29.41 -0.14
C GLY A 19 -13.28 -28.72 0.87
N TRP A 20 -13.24 -27.39 0.79
CA TRP A 20 -12.41 -26.58 1.69
C TRP A 20 -13.02 -26.45 3.07
N GLU A 21 -12.21 -26.70 4.10
CA GLU A 21 -12.59 -26.62 5.51
C GLU A 21 -11.81 -25.50 6.21
N GLU A 22 -12.49 -24.67 7.00
CA GLU A 22 -11.86 -23.66 7.86
C GLU A 22 -11.37 -24.32 9.15
N VAL A 23 -10.07 -24.23 9.43
CA VAL A 23 -9.47 -24.77 10.64
C VAL A 23 -8.58 -23.75 11.34
N SER A 24 -8.36 -23.96 12.64
CA SER A 24 -7.35 -23.21 13.38
C SER A 24 -5.98 -23.86 13.19
N GLY A 25 -5.02 -23.08 12.69
CA GLY A 25 -3.62 -23.46 12.57
C GLY A 25 -2.69 -22.60 13.44
N TYR A 26 -1.39 -22.86 13.33
CA TYR A 26 -0.34 -22.03 13.91
C TYR A 26 0.57 -21.49 12.81
N ASP A 27 1.00 -20.25 12.93
CA ASP A 27 2.07 -19.71 12.07
C ASP A 27 3.47 -20.15 12.58
N GLU A 28 4.52 -19.73 11.87
CA GLU A 28 5.91 -20.00 12.23
C GLU A 28 6.31 -19.45 13.62
N ASN A 29 5.57 -18.45 14.12
CA ASN A 29 5.78 -17.81 15.42
C ASN A 29 4.84 -18.37 16.51
N LEU A 30 4.12 -19.46 16.21
CA LEU A 30 3.13 -20.10 17.09
C LEU A 30 1.92 -19.22 17.44
N ASN A 31 1.63 -18.20 16.64
CA ASN A 31 0.38 -17.46 16.73
C ASN A 31 -0.75 -18.30 16.15
N THR A 32 -1.90 -18.30 16.80
CA THR A 32 -3.12 -18.94 16.28
C THR A 32 -3.62 -18.17 15.06
N ILE A 33 -3.75 -18.86 13.93
CA ILE A 33 -4.24 -18.31 12.67
C ILE A 33 -5.43 -19.12 12.16
N ARG A 34 -6.31 -18.49 11.37
CA ARG A 34 -7.37 -19.17 10.64
C ARG A 34 -6.88 -19.56 9.25
N THR A 35 -6.97 -20.84 8.92
CA THR A 35 -6.49 -21.39 7.66
C THR A 35 -7.62 -22.17 6.97
N TYR A 36 -7.48 -22.37 5.66
CA TYR A 36 -8.37 -23.25 4.91
C TYR A 36 -7.59 -24.47 4.42
N GLN A 37 -8.12 -25.66 4.61
CA GLN A 37 -7.48 -26.91 4.20
C GLN A 37 -8.38 -27.74 3.28
N VAL A 38 -7.77 -28.52 2.40
CA VAL A 38 -8.45 -29.50 1.54
C VAL A 38 -7.51 -30.69 1.31
N CYS A 39 -8.02 -31.92 1.37
CA CYS A 39 -7.23 -33.13 1.17
C CYS A 39 -8.05 -34.30 0.62
N ASN A 40 -8.82 -34.06 -0.44
CA ASN A 40 -9.67 -35.07 -1.09
C ASN A 40 -8.92 -35.85 -2.18
N VAL A 41 -7.71 -36.30 -1.87
CA VAL A 41 -6.77 -36.94 -2.82
C VAL A 41 -7.17 -38.34 -3.28
N PHE A 42 -8.03 -39.03 -2.54
CA PHE A 42 -8.48 -40.39 -2.86
C PHE A 42 -9.70 -40.43 -3.80
N GLU A 43 -10.36 -39.29 -3.98
CA GLU A 43 -11.52 -39.17 -4.85
C GLU A 43 -11.09 -38.69 -6.24
N SER A 44 -11.77 -39.18 -7.29
CA SER A 44 -11.56 -38.70 -8.65
C SER A 44 -12.49 -37.53 -8.97
N ASN A 45 -12.15 -36.76 -10.01
CA ASN A 45 -12.98 -35.64 -10.52
C ASN A 45 -13.32 -34.57 -9.47
N GLN A 46 -12.38 -34.27 -8.57
CA GLN A 46 -12.52 -33.19 -7.59
C GLN A 46 -12.67 -31.84 -8.27
N ASN A 47 -13.40 -30.93 -7.65
CA ASN A 47 -13.58 -29.55 -8.11
C ASN A 47 -13.99 -28.68 -6.91
N ASN A 48 -13.04 -28.45 -6.01
CA ASN A 48 -13.27 -27.79 -4.73
C ASN A 48 -12.95 -26.31 -4.84
N TRP A 49 -13.94 -25.45 -4.62
CA TRP A 49 -13.83 -24.01 -4.70
C TRP A 49 -13.88 -23.36 -3.32
N LEU A 50 -13.07 -22.34 -3.13
CA LEU A 50 -13.06 -21.48 -1.95
C LEU A 50 -13.05 -20.01 -2.37
N TRP A 51 -13.98 -19.25 -1.81
CA TRP A 51 -14.31 -17.91 -2.26
C TRP A 51 -14.17 -16.89 -1.16
N THR A 52 -13.42 -15.81 -1.42
CA THR A 52 -13.27 -14.74 -0.45
C THR A 52 -14.57 -13.96 -0.27
N THR A 53 -14.60 -13.10 0.75
CA THR A 53 -15.57 -12.02 0.80
C THR A 53 -15.25 -10.94 -0.24
N PHE A 54 -16.16 -9.98 -0.45
CA PHE A 54 -15.98 -8.88 -1.38
C PHE A 54 -14.78 -8.01 -0.99
N ILE A 55 -13.86 -7.78 -1.94
CA ILE A 55 -12.67 -6.96 -1.75
C ILE A 55 -12.82 -5.68 -2.57
N ASN A 56 -12.84 -4.53 -1.89
CA ASN A 56 -12.86 -3.23 -2.55
C ASN A 56 -11.47 -2.93 -3.13
N ARG A 57 -11.38 -2.55 -4.42
CA ARG A 57 -10.09 -2.28 -5.09
C ARG A 57 -9.46 -0.94 -4.70
N ARG A 58 -10.19 -0.06 -4.01
CA ARG A 58 -9.75 1.27 -3.53
C ARG A 58 -9.13 2.15 -4.61
N GLY A 59 -9.62 2.05 -5.85
CA GLY A 59 -9.10 2.80 -6.99
C GLY A 59 -7.88 2.17 -7.68
N ALA A 60 -7.29 1.11 -7.13
CA ALA A 60 -6.15 0.43 -7.75
C ALA A 60 -6.55 -0.21 -9.08
N GLN A 61 -5.67 -0.13 -10.07
CA GLN A 61 -5.85 -0.77 -11.37
C GLN A 61 -5.20 -2.16 -11.41
N ARG A 62 -4.09 -2.34 -10.69
CA ARG A 62 -3.40 -3.61 -10.57
C ARG A 62 -3.29 -3.99 -9.10
N LEU A 63 -3.56 -5.26 -8.81
CA LEU A 63 -3.46 -5.82 -7.47
C LEU A 63 -2.52 -7.02 -7.46
N TYR A 64 -2.00 -7.28 -6.27
CA TYR A 64 -1.11 -8.38 -5.96
C TYR A 64 -1.76 -9.25 -4.90
N VAL A 65 -1.70 -10.56 -5.09
CA VAL A 65 -2.11 -11.57 -4.12
C VAL A 65 -0.85 -12.32 -3.71
N GLU A 66 -0.49 -12.18 -2.43
CA GLU A 66 0.50 -13.03 -1.78
C GLU A 66 -0.24 -14.17 -1.07
N MET A 67 0.11 -15.40 -1.42
CA MET A 67 -0.46 -16.62 -0.87
C MET A 67 0.64 -17.37 -0.12
N ARG A 68 0.40 -17.65 1.16
CA ARG A 68 1.23 -18.58 1.92
C ARG A 68 0.46 -19.87 2.12
N PHE A 69 1.07 -20.99 1.73
CA PHE A 69 0.39 -22.29 1.74
C PHE A 69 1.38 -23.44 1.92
N THR A 70 0.85 -24.60 2.24
CA THR A 70 1.62 -25.87 2.33
C THR A 70 0.97 -26.87 1.39
N VAL A 71 1.79 -27.69 0.73
CA VAL A 71 1.33 -28.76 -0.17
C VAL A 71 2.08 -30.03 0.18
N ARG A 72 1.32 -31.12 0.37
CA ARG A 72 1.88 -32.44 0.57
C ARG A 72 2.21 -33.07 -0.77
N ASP A 73 3.42 -33.63 -0.86
CA ASP A 73 3.84 -34.41 -2.03
C ASP A 73 2.96 -35.64 -2.22
N CYS A 74 2.39 -35.82 -3.41
CA CYS A 74 1.54 -36.97 -3.75
C CYS A 74 2.29 -38.30 -3.58
N SER A 75 3.58 -38.34 -3.89
CA SER A 75 4.43 -39.53 -3.73
C SER A 75 4.56 -39.96 -2.26
N SER A 76 4.34 -39.05 -1.31
CA SER A 76 4.36 -39.31 0.13
C SER A 76 3.04 -39.88 0.69
N ILE A 77 2.01 -40.02 -0.15
CA ILE A 77 0.69 -40.50 0.26
C ILE A 77 0.54 -41.97 -0.17
N PRO A 78 0.51 -42.93 0.77
CA PRO A 78 0.35 -44.33 0.44
C PRO A 78 -0.98 -44.58 -0.29
N ASN A 79 -0.94 -45.38 -1.36
CA ASN A 79 -2.12 -45.78 -2.15
C ASN A 79 -2.88 -44.61 -2.78
N VAL A 80 -2.24 -43.46 -3.00
CA VAL A 80 -2.90 -42.33 -3.66
C VAL A 80 -3.15 -42.63 -5.15
N PRO A 81 -4.34 -42.33 -5.70
CA PRO A 81 -4.58 -42.46 -7.13
C PRO A 81 -3.77 -41.44 -7.94
N GLY A 82 -3.51 -41.74 -9.21
CA GLY A 82 -2.83 -40.84 -10.14
C GLY A 82 -3.61 -39.54 -10.46
N SER A 83 -4.81 -39.37 -9.90
CA SER A 83 -5.58 -38.12 -9.94
C SER A 83 -5.04 -37.05 -8.98
N CYS A 84 -4.18 -37.41 -8.01
CA CYS A 84 -3.58 -36.48 -7.06
C CYS A 84 -2.86 -35.32 -7.76
N LYS A 85 -3.01 -34.11 -7.21
CA LYS A 85 -2.37 -32.88 -7.69
C LYS A 85 -1.57 -32.21 -6.58
N GLU A 86 -0.60 -31.40 -6.99
CA GLU A 86 0.24 -30.59 -6.10
C GLU A 86 0.10 -29.11 -6.42
N THR A 87 -0.95 -28.77 -7.16
CA THR A 87 -1.23 -27.43 -7.67
C THR A 87 -2.70 -27.08 -7.46
N PHE A 88 -2.96 -25.78 -7.36
CA PHE A 88 -4.32 -25.22 -7.30
C PHE A 88 -4.40 -24.02 -8.23
N ASN A 89 -5.60 -23.64 -8.65
CA ASN A 89 -5.79 -22.50 -9.52
C ASN A 89 -6.27 -21.29 -8.73
N LEU A 90 -5.75 -20.11 -9.08
CA LEU A 90 -6.23 -18.82 -8.59
C LEU A 90 -7.10 -18.16 -9.67
N TYR A 91 -8.27 -17.70 -9.27
CA TYR A 91 -9.22 -16.98 -10.09
C TYR A 91 -9.64 -15.66 -9.43
N TYR A 92 -10.15 -14.74 -10.24
CA TYR A 92 -10.84 -13.54 -9.76
C TYR A 92 -12.12 -13.26 -10.54
N TYR A 93 -13.02 -12.52 -9.91
CA TYR A 93 -14.25 -12.01 -10.52
C TYR A 93 -14.51 -10.56 -10.12
N GLU A 94 -14.65 -9.69 -11.11
CA GLU A 94 -14.93 -8.27 -10.89
C GLU A 94 -16.44 -7.97 -10.81
N THR A 95 -16.82 -7.17 -9.82
CA THR A 95 -18.19 -6.65 -9.68
C THR A 95 -18.22 -5.28 -9.01
N ASP A 96 -19.23 -4.48 -9.36
CA ASP A 96 -19.43 -3.14 -8.80
C ASP A 96 -20.08 -3.14 -7.42
N SER A 97 -20.69 -4.26 -7.04
CA SER A 97 -21.34 -4.44 -5.75
C SER A 97 -21.15 -5.87 -5.22
N GLY A 98 -21.29 -6.04 -3.90
CA GLY A 98 -21.26 -7.35 -3.29
C GLY A 98 -22.37 -8.24 -3.85
N LEU A 99 -22.01 -9.46 -4.22
CA LEU A 99 -22.95 -10.47 -4.69
C LEU A 99 -23.91 -10.85 -3.57
N THR A 100 -25.20 -10.87 -3.88
CA THR A 100 -26.28 -11.40 -3.02
C THR A 100 -26.58 -12.87 -3.31
N ILE A 101 -25.96 -13.44 -4.34
CA ILE A 101 -26.14 -14.85 -4.74
C ILE A 101 -25.45 -15.76 -3.73
N LYS A 102 -26.15 -16.80 -3.28
CA LYS A 102 -25.65 -17.83 -2.35
C LYS A 102 -25.80 -19.22 -2.99
N GLY A 103 -24.94 -20.15 -2.59
CA GLY A 103 -25.06 -21.56 -2.97
C GLY A 103 -24.55 -21.87 -4.38
N ALA A 104 -25.08 -22.94 -4.98
CA ALA A 104 -24.51 -23.57 -6.17
C ALA A 104 -24.41 -22.66 -7.42
N ALA A 105 -25.27 -21.64 -7.52
CA ALA A 105 -25.32 -20.71 -8.65
C ALA A 105 -24.06 -19.82 -8.77
N LEU A 106 -23.33 -19.61 -7.66
CA LEU A 106 -22.04 -18.92 -7.71
C LEU A 106 -21.03 -19.65 -8.60
N TRP A 107 -21.04 -20.99 -8.64
CA TRP A 107 -19.90 -21.75 -9.19
C TRP A 107 -20.04 -22.08 -10.68
N THR A 108 -21.27 -22.12 -11.20
CA THR A 108 -21.56 -22.58 -12.56
C THR A 108 -21.80 -21.44 -13.55
N GLU A 109 -22.22 -20.26 -13.07
CA GLU A 109 -22.75 -19.19 -13.94
C GLU A 109 -21.86 -17.95 -14.02
N MET A 110 -20.82 -17.89 -13.21
CA MET A 110 -20.01 -16.69 -13.05
C MET A 110 -18.75 -16.75 -13.93
N PRO A 111 -18.45 -15.70 -14.72
CA PRO A 111 -17.32 -15.71 -15.66
C PRO A 111 -16.00 -15.46 -14.93
N TYR A 112 -15.49 -16.47 -14.24
CA TYR A 112 -14.20 -16.40 -13.55
C TYR A 112 -13.05 -16.25 -14.52
N LEU A 113 -12.17 -15.30 -14.24
CA LEU A 113 -10.93 -15.12 -14.96
C LEU A 113 -9.81 -15.81 -14.19
N LYS A 114 -9.16 -16.76 -14.86
CA LYS A 114 -8.01 -17.46 -14.29
C LYS A 114 -6.83 -16.50 -14.19
N VAL A 115 -6.27 -16.35 -13.00
CA VAL A 115 -5.02 -15.61 -12.78
C VAL A 115 -3.85 -16.50 -13.13
N ASP A 116 -3.72 -17.65 -12.47
CA ASP A 116 -2.62 -18.59 -12.70
C ASP A 116 -2.92 -19.97 -12.09
N THR A 117 -2.08 -20.95 -12.44
CA THR A 117 -1.95 -22.22 -11.71
C THR A 117 -0.79 -22.10 -10.73
N ILE A 118 -1.09 -22.23 -9.45
CA ILE A 118 -0.11 -22.10 -8.37
C ILE A 118 0.45 -23.46 -8.03
N ALA A 119 1.78 -23.56 -8.01
CA ALA A 119 2.53 -24.73 -7.58
C ALA A 119 3.39 -24.36 -6.37
N ALA A 120 3.75 -25.36 -5.57
CA ALA A 120 4.75 -25.19 -4.53
C ALA A 120 6.16 -25.19 -5.14
N ASP A 121 7.02 -24.27 -4.69
CA ASP A 121 8.46 -24.34 -4.94
C ASP A 121 9.09 -25.50 -4.15
N GLU A 122 8.56 -25.77 -2.95
CA GLU A 122 8.93 -26.90 -2.11
C GLU A 122 7.71 -27.66 -1.58
N SER A 123 7.57 -28.94 -1.92
CA SER A 123 6.60 -29.86 -1.30
C SER A 123 7.20 -30.58 -0.08
N PHE A 124 6.36 -31.01 0.86
CA PHE A 124 6.80 -31.78 2.03
C PHE A 124 6.45 -33.27 1.90
N SER A 125 7.31 -34.13 2.47
CA SER A 125 7.27 -35.58 2.37
C SER A 125 7.07 -36.27 3.73
N GLN A 126 6.91 -37.60 3.75
CA GLN A 126 6.75 -38.38 4.99
C GLN A 126 7.95 -38.29 5.93
N VAL A 127 9.15 -38.01 5.41
CA VAL A 127 10.38 -37.81 6.21
C VAL A 127 10.26 -36.55 7.09
N ASP A 128 9.52 -35.55 6.63
CA ASP A 128 9.35 -34.26 7.32
C ASP A 128 8.36 -34.33 8.49
N PHE A 129 7.47 -35.34 8.52
CA PHE A 129 6.56 -35.60 9.64
C PHE A 129 7.30 -36.10 10.89
N GLY A 130 8.41 -36.83 10.72
CA GLY A 130 9.28 -37.26 11.81
C GLY A 130 10.05 -36.10 12.46
N GLY A 131 10.14 -34.95 11.77
CA GLY A 131 10.85 -33.75 12.22
C GLY A 131 9.97 -32.55 12.58
N ARG A 132 8.63 -32.65 12.50
CA ARG A 132 7.68 -31.53 12.70
C ARG A 132 7.98 -30.28 11.86
N LEU A 133 8.58 -30.41 10.68
CA LEU A 133 8.90 -29.26 9.84
C LEU A 133 7.87 -29.15 8.71
N MET A 134 6.92 -28.23 8.84
CA MET A 134 6.03 -27.88 7.74
C MET A 134 6.75 -26.89 6.81
N LYS A 135 6.84 -27.22 5.52
CA LYS A 135 7.41 -26.34 4.50
C LYS A 135 6.36 -25.36 3.98
N VAL A 136 6.56 -24.07 4.28
CA VAL A 136 5.66 -23.00 3.87
C VAL A 136 6.14 -22.40 2.56
N ASN A 137 5.28 -22.44 1.55
CA ASN A 137 5.49 -21.80 0.25
C ASN A 137 4.88 -20.40 0.26
N THR A 138 5.50 -19.47 -0.45
CA THR A 138 5.01 -18.09 -0.59
C THR A 138 5.01 -17.70 -2.06
N GLU A 139 3.82 -17.57 -2.65
CA GLU A 139 3.65 -17.20 -4.05
C GLU A 139 2.97 -15.85 -4.18
N VAL A 140 3.53 -14.98 -5.03
CA VAL A 140 2.94 -13.67 -5.35
C VAL A 140 2.50 -13.65 -6.80
N ARG A 141 1.24 -13.32 -7.04
CA ARG A 141 0.69 -13.11 -8.39
C ARG A 141 0.01 -11.76 -8.50
N SER A 142 0.15 -11.14 -9.67
CA SER A 142 -0.50 -9.87 -9.97
C SER A 142 -1.59 -10.05 -11.01
N PHE A 143 -2.67 -9.29 -10.91
CA PHE A 143 -3.78 -9.32 -11.87
C PHE A 143 -4.38 -7.92 -12.07
N GLY A 144 -5.07 -7.74 -13.19
CA GLY A 144 -5.59 -6.47 -13.69
C GLY A 144 -5.41 -6.35 -15.20
N PRO A 145 -5.79 -5.21 -15.81
CA PRO A 145 -6.32 -4.02 -15.16
C PRO A 145 -7.77 -4.20 -14.68
N LEU A 146 -8.05 -3.79 -13.44
CA LEU A 146 -9.40 -3.82 -12.86
C LEU A 146 -10.17 -2.55 -13.20
N SER A 147 -11.44 -2.72 -13.53
CA SER A 147 -12.35 -1.66 -13.96
C SER A 147 -13.51 -1.42 -12.99
N LYS A 148 -14.00 -2.47 -12.32
CA LYS A 148 -15.19 -2.40 -11.44
C LYS A 148 -14.84 -2.04 -9.99
N ASN A 149 -15.82 -1.70 -9.14
CA ASN A 149 -15.54 -1.22 -7.77
C ASN A 149 -14.79 -2.22 -6.85
N GLY A 150 -14.92 -3.51 -7.11
CA GLY A 150 -14.22 -4.53 -6.36
C GLY A 150 -14.26 -5.89 -7.05
N PHE A 151 -13.84 -6.89 -6.31
CA PHE A 151 -13.68 -8.24 -6.84
C PHE A 151 -13.75 -9.28 -5.74
N TYR A 152 -13.90 -10.53 -6.17
CA TYR A 152 -13.77 -11.74 -5.37
C TYR A 152 -12.56 -12.51 -5.85
N LEU A 153 -11.84 -13.15 -4.93
CA LEU A 153 -10.84 -14.16 -5.26
C LEU A 153 -11.44 -15.55 -5.05
N ALA A 154 -11.01 -16.48 -5.89
CA ALA A 154 -11.46 -17.85 -5.87
C ALA A 154 -10.28 -18.81 -6.02
N PHE A 155 -10.22 -19.82 -5.15
CA PHE A 155 -9.21 -20.86 -5.15
C PHE A 155 -9.87 -22.17 -5.54
N GLN A 156 -9.35 -22.81 -6.58
CA GLN A 156 -9.90 -24.06 -7.11
C GLN A 156 -8.88 -25.18 -6.97
N ASP A 157 -9.31 -26.26 -6.34
CA ASP A 157 -8.57 -27.50 -6.15
C ASP A 157 -9.19 -28.64 -6.99
N TYR A 158 -8.33 -29.46 -7.59
CA TYR A 158 -8.65 -30.63 -8.41
C TYR A 158 -8.22 -31.96 -7.77
N GLY A 159 -7.90 -31.97 -6.47
CA GLY A 159 -7.51 -33.17 -5.73
C GLY A 159 -6.09 -33.11 -5.17
N ALA A 160 -5.71 -31.96 -4.61
CA ALA A 160 -4.49 -31.76 -3.85
C ALA A 160 -4.72 -31.94 -2.35
N CYS A 161 -3.63 -32.18 -1.62
CA CYS A 161 -3.62 -32.13 -0.16
C CYS A 161 -2.84 -30.89 0.27
N MET A 162 -3.55 -29.80 0.56
CA MET A 162 -2.95 -28.50 0.82
C MET A 162 -3.65 -27.72 1.94
N SER A 163 -2.91 -26.79 2.55
CA SER A 163 -3.46 -25.83 3.50
C SER A 163 -3.03 -24.41 3.13
N LEU A 164 -4.02 -23.55 2.94
CA LEU A 164 -3.87 -22.12 2.68
C LEU A 164 -3.75 -21.39 4.03
N LEU A 165 -2.52 -21.00 4.38
CA LEU A 165 -2.19 -20.41 5.67
C LEU A 165 -2.53 -18.92 5.73
N SER A 166 -2.25 -18.18 4.65
CA SER A 166 -2.64 -16.77 4.58
C SER A 166 -2.77 -16.26 3.17
N VAL A 167 -3.67 -15.29 3.00
CA VAL A 167 -3.82 -14.53 1.76
C VAL A 167 -3.77 -13.05 2.08
N ARG A 168 -2.85 -12.36 1.41
CA ARG A 168 -2.69 -10.92 1.51
C ARG A 168 -2.89 -10.30 0.14
N VAL A 169 -3.87 -9.42 0.04
CA VAL A 169 -4.16 -8.65 -1.16
C VAL A 169 -3.77 -7.20 -0.94
N PHE A 170 -2.89 -6.70 -1.81
CA PHE A 170 -2.32 -5.37 -1.74
C PHE A 170 -2.14 -4.75 -3.13
N PHE A 171 -2.00 -3.44 -3.18
CA PHE A 171 -1.55 -2.68 -4.34
C PHE A 171 -0.28 -1.93 -3.96
N LYS A 172 0.47 -1.52 -4.97
CA LYS A 172 1.65 -0.65 -4.79
C LYS A 172 1.24 0.80 -5.04
N THR A 173 1.83 1.72 -4.28
CA THR A 173 1.72 3.16 -4.49
C THR A 173 3.09 3.79 -4.31
N CYS A 174 3.33 4.90 -5.02
CA CYS A 174 4.45 5.75 -4.70
C CYS A 174 4.03 6.71 -3.57
N PRO A 175 4.74 6.73 -2.43
CA PRO A 175 4.34 7.50 -1.26
C PRO A 175 4.44 9.00 -1.52
N SER A 176 3.76 9.82 -0.72
CA SER A 176 3.92 11.28 -0.84
C SER A 176 5.34 11.69 -0.44
N VAL A 177 5.99 12.49 -1.29
CA VAL A 177 7.36 12.95 -1.10
C VAL A 177 7.49 14.43 -1.45
N ILE A 178 8.51 15.06 -0.89
CA ILE A 178 8.93 16.41 -1.28
C ILE A 178 10.29 16.28 -1.97
N GLN A 179 10.38 16.70 -3.22
CA GLN A 179 11.63 16.73 -3.99
C GLN A 179 11.74 18.07 -4.72
N ASN A 180 12.93 18.65 -4.75
CA ASN A 180 13.20 19.95 -5.38
C ASN A 180 12.20 21.05 -4.96
N TYR A 181 11.83 21.09 -3.67
CA TYR A 181 10.82 22.00 -3.10
C TYR A 181 9.42 21.90 -3.74
N ALA A 182 9.11 20.76 -4.37
CA ALA A 182 7.78 20.42 -4.86
C ALA A 182 7.23 19.21 -4.09
N VAL A 183 5.96 19.30 -3.71
CA VAL A 183 5.19 18.24 -3.10
C VAL A 183 4.60 17.36 -4.20
N PHE A 184 4.85 16.06 -4.11
CA PHE A 184 4.22 15.03 -4.92
C PHE A 184 3.31 14.20 -4.00
N SER A 185 2.02 14.15 -4.33
CA SER A 185 1.04 13.38 -3.56
C SER A 185 1.22 11.87 -3.80
N GLU A 186 0.67 11.06 -2.90
CA GLU A 186 0.61 9.62 -3.11
C GLU A 186 -0.04 9.31 -4.47
N THR A 187 0.62 8.48 -5.26
CA THR A 187 0.22 8.16 -6.64
C THR A 187 0.16 6.64 -6.81
N MET A 188 -0.95 6.14 -7.34
CA MET A 188 -1.10 4.71 -7.63
C MET A 188 -0.25 4.31 -8.83
N THR A 189 0.29 3.09 -8.80
CA THR A 189 0.99 2.50 -9.94
C THR A 189 0.01 2.27 -11.10
N GLY A 190 0.53 2.22 -12.33
CA GLY A 190 -0.30 1.97 -13.51
C GLY A 190 -0.73 0.51 -13.66
N THR A 191 -1.30 0.20 -14.83
CA THR A 191 -1.88 -1.10 -15.16
C THR A 191 -0.85 -2.22 -15.33
N GLU A 192 0.36 -1.89 -15.78
CA GLU A 192 1.42 -2.84 -16.14
C GLU A 192 2.68 -2.64 -15.29
N SER A 193 3.60 -3.61 -15.27
CA SER A 193 4.83 -3.51 -14.46
C SER A 193 5.79 -2.46 -15.00
N THR A 194 5.79 -2.29 -16.31
CA THR A 194 6.60 -1.31 -17.03
C THR A 194 5.89 0.06 -17.13
N SER A 195 4.70 0.21 -16.54
CA SER A 195 3.95 1.46 -16.62
C SER A 195 4.63 2.58 -15.82
N LEU A 196 4.56 3.80 -16.36
CA LEU A 196 5.07 5.01 -15.73
C LEU A 196 3.94 6.02 -15.60
N VAL A 197 3.49 6.27 -14.36
CA VAL A 197 2.42 7.23 -14.07
C VAL A 197 3.03 8.58 -13.77
N ILE A 198 2.56 9.62 -14.45
CA ILE A 198 3.03 11.00 -14.28
C ILE A 198 2.32 11.63 -13.08
N ALA A 199 3.06 11.93 -12.04
CA ALA A 199 2.61 12.75 -10.91
C ALA A 199 3.00 14.21 -11.13
N LYS A 200 2.02 15.12 -11.02
CA LYS A 200 2.27 16.57 -11.07
C LYS A 200 2.69 17.04 -9.68
N GLY A 201 3.80 17.74 -9.59
CA GLY A 201 4.25 18.36 -8.35
C GLY A 201 3.64 19.75 -8.17
N THR A 202 3.48 20.18 -6.93
CA THR A 202 3.10 21.55 -6.56
C THR A 202 4.17 22.13 -5.65
N CYS A 203 4.64 23.35 -5.90
CA CYS A 203 5.63 23.98 -5.02
C CYS A 203 5.15 24.02 -3.57
N VAL A 204 6.07 23.78 -2.64
CA VAL A 204 5.82 23.98 -1.21
C VAL A 204 5.40 25.43 -0.93
N PRO A 205 4.68 25.69 0.17
CA PRO A 205 4.33 27.06 0.56
C PRO A 205 5.55 27.98 0.55
N PHE A 206 5.36 29.20 0.06
CA PHE A 206 6.41 30.22 -0.08
C PHE A 206 7.55 29.88 -1.06
N ALA A 207 7.40 28.86 -1.89
CA ALA A 207 8.26 28.62 -3.04
C ALA A 207 7.60 29.09 -4.35
N LYS A 208 8.42 29.26 -5.40
CA LYS A 208 7.99 29.58 -6.77
C LYS A 208 8.62 28.60 -7.75
N GLU A 209 7.92 28.33 -8.84
CA GLU A 209 8.44 27.50 -9.94
C GLU A 209 9.61 28.20 -10.61
N VAL A 210 10.66 27.44 -10.91
CA VAL A 210 11.84 27.92 -11.67
C VAL A 210 12.02 27.10 -12.94
N ASP A 211 11.89 25.78 -12.82
CA ASP A 211 11.97 24.86 -13.94
C ASP A 211 10.66 24.08 -14.07
N ALA A 212 9.98 24.26 -15.20
CA ALA A 212 8.66 23.71 -15.48
C ALA A 212 8.72 22.85 -16.75
N PRO A 213 7.96 21.74 -16.80
CA PRO A 213 6.93 21.33 -15.85
C PRO A 213 7.47 20.49 -14.68
N ILE A 214 6.88 20.68 -13.49
CA ILE A 214 7.22 19.90 -12.30
C ILE A 214 6.53 18.53 -12.36
N LYS A 215 7.31 17.49 -12.64
CA LYS A 215 6.82 16.13 -12.84
C LYS A 215 7.71 15.12 -12.14
N LEU A 216 7.08 14.05 -11.66
CA LEU A 216 7.74 12.86 -11.14
C LEU A 216 7.06 11.64 -11.75
N TYR A 217 7.81 10.58 -11.98
CA TYR A 217 7.28 9.35 -12.57
C TYR A 217 7.26 8.25 -11.52
N CYS A 218 6.08 7.68 -11.29
CA CYS A 218 5.88 6.50 -10.45
C CYS A 218 5.95 5.25 -11.33
N ASN A 219 6.88 4.34 -11.04
CA ASN A 219 7.01 3.09 -11.78
C ASN A 219 6.00 2.02 -11.29
N GLY A 220 5.89 0.90 -12.01
CA GLY A 220 5.00 -0.20 -11.64
C GLY A 220 5.35 -0.91 -10.32
N ASP A 221 6.54 -0.64 -9.76
CA ASP A 221 6.99 -1.19 -8.48
C ASP A 221 6.75 -0.26 -7.29
N GLY A 222 6.15 0.92 -7.51
CA GLY A 222 5.84 1.88 -6.44
C GLY A 222 7.04 2.74 -6.05
N GLU A 223 8.05 2.85 -6.91
CA GLU A 223 9.22 3.69 -6.70
C GLU A 223 9.17 4.95 -7.56
N TRP A 224 9.65 6.04 -6.98
CA TRP A 224 9.82 7.31 -7.68
C TRP A 224 11.07 7.29 -8.55
N MET A 225 10.91 7.68 -9.80
CA MET A 225 12.01 7.89 -10.74
C MET A 225 12.54 9.33 -10.64
N VAL A 226 13.40 9.72 -11.59
CA VAL A 226 14.07 11.03 -11.61
C VAL A 226 13.05 12.18 -11.71
N PRO A 227 13.14 13.21 -10.84
CA PRO A 227 12.31 14.41 -10.93
C PRO A 227 12.67 15.27 -12.14
N ILE A 228 11.65 15.87 -12.75
CA ILE A 228 11.77 16.91 -13.78
C ILE A 228 11.19 18.20 -13.20
N GLY A 229 11.91 19.31 -13.36
CA GLY A 229 11.50 20.61 -12.82
C GLY A 229 11.87 20.80 -11.35
N SER A 230 11.73 22.04 -10.89
CA SER A 230 12.08 22.45 -9.54
C SER A 230 11.40 23.75 -9.11
N CYS A 231 11.25 23.89 -7.79
CA CYS A 231 10.85 25.12 -7.13
C CYS A 231 12.02 25.71 -6.34
N THR A 232 11.96 27.02 -6.08
CA THR A 232 12.89 27.70 -5.16
C THR A 232 12.13 28.58 -4.19
N CYS A 233 12.68 28.81 -3.00
CA CYS A 233 12.06 29.71 -2.02
C CYS A 233 11.94 31.13 -2.58
N LYS A 234 10.81 31.79 -2.29
CA LYS A 234 10.59 33.20 -2.62
C LYS A 234 11.53 34.07 -1.79
N ALA A 235 11.76 35.30 -2.25
CA ALA A 235 12.56 36.28 -1.51
C ALA A 235 11.99 36.48 -0.08
N GLY A 236 12.87 36.51 0.92
CA GLY A 236 12.49 36.58 2.34
C GLY A 236 12.25 35.22 3.01
N TYR A 237 12.34 34.11 2.27
CA TYR A 237 12.22 32.75 2.79
C TYR A 237 13.52 31.98 2.53
N GLU A 238 13.98 31.26 3.54
CA GLU A 238 15.18 30.43 3.48
C GLU A 238 14.81 28.95 3.40
N PRO A 239 15.60 28.14 2.67
CA PRO A 239 15.38 26.71 2.59
C PRO A 239 15.65 26.02 3.92
N GLU A 240 14.64 25.30 4.42
CA GLU A 240 14.75 24.48 5.62
C GLU A 240 14.82 23.02 5.22
N LYS A 241 15.99 22.40 5.45
CA LYS A 241 16.26 20.97 5.25
C LYS A 241 15.83 20.42 3.87
N GLY A 242 15.77 21.28 2.84
CA GLY A 242 15.38 20.90 1.48
C GLY A 242 13.89 20.57 1.27
N VAL A 243 13.05 20.73 2.29
CA VAL A 243 11.64 20.30 2.27
C VAL A 243 10.64 21.43 2.55
N ALA A 244 11.11 22.58 3.04
CA ALA A 244 10.25 23.72 3.33
C ALA A 244 10.97 25.05 3.06
N CYS A 245 10.19 26.10 2.91
CA CYS A 245 10.67 27.48 2.86
C CYS A 245 10.17 28.20 4.09
N LYS A 246 11.07 28.51 5.03
CA LYS A 246 10.71 29.21 6.27
C LYS A 246 11.00 30.69 6.10
N GLY A 247 10.05 31.53 6.51
CA GLY A 247 10.30 32.97 6.57
C GLY A 247 11.51 33.19 7.46
N GLY A 248 12.52 33.89 6.93
CA GLY A 248 13.61 34.35 7.77
C GLY A 248 12.99 35.12 8.91
N SER A 249 13.22 34.68 10.16
CA SER A 249 12.99 35.55 11.30
C SER A 249 13.89 36.74 11.00
N THR A 250 13.31 37.83 10.50
CA THR A 250 13.91 39.13 10.71
C THR A 250 14.00 39.23 12.24
N ARG A 251 15.14 38.82 12.80
CA ARG A 251 15.66 39.54 13.95
C ARG A 251 15.77 40.96 13.42
N VAL A 252 14.70 41.71 13.58
CA VAL A 252 14.79 43.15 13.69
C VAL A 252 15.78 43.32 14.82
N ASP A 253 17.03 43.59 14.46
CA ASP A 253 18.05 43.92 15.43
C ASP A 253 17.63 45.25 16.02
N TYR A 254 16.87 45.19 17.11
CA TYR A 254 16.42 46.35 17.88
C TYR A 254 17.59 47.18 18.44
N ARG A 255 18.85 46.78 18.19
CA ARG A 255 20.02 47.58 18.55
C ARG A 255 20.33 48.74 17.60
N ASN A 256 19.72 48.82 16.42
CA ASN A 256 19.98 49.93 15.48
C ASN A 256 18.78 50.83 15.15
N PHE A 257 17.66 50.72 15.89
CA PHE A 257 16.50 51.59 15.68
C PHE A 257 16.53 52.90 16.50
N PHE A 258 17.65 53.23 17.16
CA PHE A 258 17.77 54.44 17.99
C PHE A 258 18.52 55.63 17.36
N PHE A 259 19.07 55.52 16.14
CA PHE A 259 19.88 56.59 15.56
C PHE A 259 19.29 57.32 14.34
N SER A 260 18.02 57.07 13.97
CA SER A 260 17.41 57.73 12.79
C SER A 260 16.22 58.66 13.09
N PHE A 261 15.86 58.91 14.35
CA PHE A 261 14.66 59.73 14.69
C PHE A 261 14.88 61.00 15.52
N PHE A 262 16.12 61.40 15.80
CA PHE A 262 16.36 62.73 16.41
C PHE A 262 17.01 63.68 15.40
N PRO A 263 16.30 64.76 14.97
CA PRO A 263 16.95 65.83 14.25
C PRO A 263 17.93 66.57 15.18
N PRO A 264 19.02 67.16 14.66
CA PRO A 264 19.91 67.97 15.48
C PRO A 264 19.16 69.23 15.98
N PRO A 265 19.37 69.65 17.24
CA PRO A 265 18.81 70.91 17.70
C PRO A 265 19.52 72.10 17.03
N PHE A 266 18.73 73.02 16.51
CA PHE A 266 19.16 74.32 15.98
C PHE A 266 20.03 75.11 16.99
N PRO A 267 20.95 75.97 16.53
CA PRO A 267 21.79 76.77 17.41
C PRO A 267 21.03 78.00 17.91
N SER A 268 20.74 78.09 19.21
CA SER A 268 20.26 79.34 19.83
C SER A 268 21.43 80.26 20.19
N LYS A 269 21.42 81.45 19.62
CA LYS A 269 22.35 82.57 19.90
C LYS A 269 22.42 82.89 21.40
N ARG A 270 23.64 83.05 21.91
CA ARG A 270 23.93 83.73 23.19
C ARG A 270 23.71 85.24 23.07
N ARG A 271 23.13 85.85 24.10
CA ARG A 271 23.41 87.18 24.66
C ARG A 271 22.64 87.28 25.99
N SER A 272 23.35 87.17 27.11
CA SER A 272 23.88 88.26 27.95
C SER A 272 22.85 88.77 28.97
N ALA A 273 23.26 88.71 30.24
CA ALA A 273 22.53 89.09 31.46
C ALA A 273 22.30 90.60 31.59
N VAL A 274 21.67 90.98 32.73
CA VAL A 274 21.22 92.31 33.25
C VAL A 274 19.68 92.40 33.19
N GLU A 275 18.87 92.87 34.15
CA GLU A 275 18.94 93.24 35.58
C GLU A 275 17.49 93.63 35.99
N GLU A 276 17.14 93.44 37.27
CA GLU A 276 16.12 94.10 38.12
C GLU A 276 14.59 94.26 37.80
N ASP A 277 13.87 94.17 38.92
CA ASP A 277 12.70 94.94 39.38
C ASP A 277 11.23 94.46 39.30
N ILE A 278 10.74 94.04 40.49
CA ILE A 278 9.68 94.64 41.33
C ILE A 278 8.18 94.61 40.89
N LEU A 279 7.38 93.99 41.78
CA LEU A 279 5.98 94.21 42.23
C LEU A 279 4.84 94.41 41.21
N ARG A 280 3.77 93.60 41.33
CA ARG A 280 2.48 93.96 41.97
C ARG A 280 1.42 92.86 41.72
N GLY A 281 0.65 92.53 42.77
CA GLY A 281 -0.56 91.71 42.71
C GLY A 281 -0.74 90.88 43.97
#